data_AF-A0A0D0ARF9-F1
#
_entry.id   AF-A0A0D0ARF9-F1
#
_cell.length_a   1.000
_cell.length_b   1.000
_cell.length_c   1.000
_cell.angle_alpha   90.00
_cell.angle_beta   90.00
_cell.angle_gamma   90.00
#
_symmetry.space_group_name_H-M   'P 1'
#
loop_
_entity.id
_entity.type
_entity.pdbx_description
1 polymer ?
#
loop_
_entity_poly.entity_id
_entity_poly.type
_entity_poly.pdbx_seq_one_letter_code
_entity_poly.pdbx_strand_id
1 'polypeptide(L)'
;MTYAADIWCAGLVSKGRGRKGGGRGARGFSSQMARVQRMATLLITGGLRSSATDLLDSHANVLPVHQTIRKICFRATLRLVMLPHTHPITNGLNTAYRFCAKRNFQGRKRHASPLHKLLNEFQVNPQQIEKISPIRHYPKWSPDTLISIAAKEKDAIKEEEQADERWQVYSD
;
A
#
# COMPACT_ATOMS: atom_id res chain seq x y z
N MET A 1 -6.80 -0.66 -9.49
CA MET A 1 -7.53 -1.94 -9.62
C MET A 1 -7.30 -2.95 -8.50
N THR A 2 -6.41 -2.72 -7.51
CA THR A 2 -6.14 -3.70 -6.44
C THR A 2 -6.93 -3.42 -5.16
N TYR A 3 -8.25 -3.19 -5.27
CA TYR A 3 -9.10 -3.04 -4.09
C TYR A 3 -9.15 -4.37 -3.31
N ALA A 4 -9.04 -4.29 -1.98
CA ALA A 4 -9.05 -5.44 -1.09
C ALA A 4 -7.97 -6.52 -1.37
N ALA A 5 -6.88 -6.17 -2.05
CA ALA A 5 -5.78 -7.12 -2.28
C ALA A 5 -5.17 -7.62 -0.96
N ASP A 6 -5.16 -6.80 0.08
CA ASP A 6 -4.79 -7.15 1.45
C ASP A 6 -5.71 -8.20 2.10
N ILE A 7 -6.93 -8.41 1.59
CA ILE A 7 -7.86 -9.43 2.04
C ILE A 7 -7.68 -10.73 1.24
N TRP A 8 -7.82 -10.64 -0.09
CA TRP A 8 -7.83 -11.81 -0.97
C TRP A 8 -6.42 -12.37 -1.24
N CYS A 9 -5.41 -11.50 -1.31
CA CYS A 9 -4.02 -11.89 -1.55
C CYS A 9 -3.22 -12.10 -0.26
N ALA A 10 -3.79 -11.94 0.94
CA ALA A 10 -3.10 -12.16 2.22
C ALA A 10 -2.42 -13.54 2.30
N GLY A 11 -3.00 -14.56 1.67
CA GLY A 11 -2.42 -15.91 1.60
C GLY A 11 -1.17 -16.02 0.72
N LEU A 12 -1.00 -15.12 -0.26
CA LEU A 12 0.16 -15.06 -1.16
C LEU A 12 1.37 -14.41 -0.50
N VAL A 13 1.11 -13.42 0.35
CA VAL A 13 2.12 -12.60 1.04
C VAL A 13 3.06 -13.48 1.87
N SER A 14 2.52 -14.52 2.52
CA SER A 14 3.31 -15.43 3.37
C SER A 14 4.36 -16.29 2.67
N LYS A 15 4.34 -16.35 1.33
CA LYS A 15 5.10 -17.35 0.57
C LYS A 15 5.55 -16.83 -0.79
N GLY A 16 6.49 -15.88 -0.80
CA GLY A 16 7.39 -15.64 -1.94
C GLY A 16 8.32 -16.83 -2.29
N ARG A 17 8.03 -18.05 -1.82
CA ARG A 17 8.86 -19.26 -1.93
C ARG A 17 8.11 -20.49 -2.45
N GLY A 18 7.19 -20.34 -3.41
CA GLY A 18 6.64 -21.47 -4.20
C GLY A 18 5.91 -22.62 -3.45
N ARG A 19 5.71 -22.55 -2.13
CA ARG A 19 5.21 -23.71 -1.36
C ARG A 19 3.69 -23.84 -1.39
N LYS A 20 3.18 -25.02 -1.81
CA LYS A 20 1.79 -25.45 -2.15
C LYS A 20 0.58 -24.97 -1.30
N GLY A 21 0.74 -24.27 -0.17
CA GLY A 21 -0.36 -23.94 0.76
C GLY A 21 -0.97 -22.53 0.71
N GLY A 22 -0.77 -21.74 -0.34
CA GLY A 22 -1.53 -20.50 -0.58
C GLY A 22 -2.79 -20.85 -1.40
N GLY A 23 -3.96 -20.32 -1.02
CA GLY A 23 -5.25 -20.68 -1.63
C GLY A 23 -5.20 -20.68 -3.16
N ARG A 24 -5.73 -21.75 -3.79
CA ARG A 24 -5.62 -22.00 -5.24
C ARG A 24 -6.04 -20.79 -6.09
N GLY A 25 -7.10 -20.08 -5.69
CA GLY A 25 -7.62 -18.92 -6.42
C GLY A 25 -6.67 -17.73 -6.46
N ALA A 26 -6.03 -17.38 -5.34
CA ALA A 26 -5.12 -16.24 -5.29
C ALA A 26 -3.87 -16.45 -6.17
N ARG A 27 -3.42 -17.70 -6.32
CA ARG A 27 -2.30 -18.04 -7.21
C ARG A 27 -2.65 -17.85 -8.68
N GLY A 28 -3.81 -18.36 -9.09
CA GLY A 28 -4.31 -18.18 -10.45
C GLY A 28 -4.36 -16.70 -10.82
N PHE A 29 -4.92 -15.88 -9.93
CA PHE A 29 -4.95 -14.43 -10.10
C PHE A 29 -3.54 -13.82 -10.25
N SER A 30 -2.59 -14.16 -9.37
CA SER A 30 -1.22 -13.63 -9.47
C SER A 30 -0.51 -14.05 -10.76
N SER A 31 -0.77 -15.26 -11.26
CA SER A 31 -0.20 -15.76 -12.51
C SER A 31 -0.81 -15.05 -13.73
N GLN A 32 -2.13 -14.81 -13.70
CA GLN A 32 -2.81 -14.00 -14.73
C GLN A 32 -2.27 -12.57 -14.77
N MET A 33 -2.12 -11.94 -13.60
CA MET A 33 -1.52 -10.60 -13.51
C MET A 33 -0.07 -10.59 -13.99
N ALA A 34 0.73 -11.60 -13.67
CA ALA A 34 2.11 -11.71 -14.17
C ALA A 34 2.17 -11.81 -15.69
N ARG A 35 1.23 -12.52 -16.31
CA ARG A 35 1.11 -12.60 -17.77
C ARG A 35 0.75 -11.25 -18.39
N VAL A 36 -0.19 -10.51 -17.79
CA VAL A 36 -0.58 -9.17 -18.25
C VAL A 36 0.57 -8.18 -18.09
N GLN A 37 1.25 -8.19 -16.94
CA GLN A 37 2.41 -7.34 -16.70
C GLN A 37 3.51 -7.62 -17.72
N ARG A 38 3.81 -8.90 -18.02
CA ARG A 38 4.80 -9.26 -19.05
C ARG A 38 4.44 -8.70 -20.43
N MET A 39 3.16 -8.71 -20.81
CA MET A 39 2.73 -8.11 -22.07
C MET A 39 2.98 -6.59 -22.09
N ALA A 40 2.69 -5.91 -20.97
CA ALA A 40 2.95 -4.49 -20.84
C ALA A 40 4.45 -4.16 -20.85
N THR A 41 5.29 -4.92 -20.13
CA THR A 41 6.74 -4.66 -20.07
C THR A 41 7.43 -4.96 -21.40
N LEU A 42 6.97 -5.96 -22.16
CA LEU A 42 7.40 -6.15 -23.55
C LEU A 42 7.09 -4.93 -24.43
N LEU A 43 5.87 -4.38 -24.31
CA LEU A 43 5.47 -3.21 -25.09
C LEU A 43 6.26 -1.95 -24.70
N ILE A 44 6.47 -1.72 -23.40
CA ILE A 44 7.20 -0.55 -22.88
C ILE A 44 8.67 -0.59 -23.29
N THR A 45 9.31 -1.76 -23.17
CA THR A 45 10.75 -1.90 -23.41
C THR A 45 11.10 -2.19 -24.87
N GLY A 46 10.12 -2.57 -25.70
CA GLY A 46 10.36 -3.07 -27.05
C GLY A 46 11.15 -4.39 -27.08
N GLY A 47 11.18 -5.12 -25.97
CA GLY A 47 11.98 -6.33 -25.81
C GLY A 47 11.49 -7.52 -26.64
N LEU A 48 12.37 -8.50 -26.86
CA LEU A 48 12.02 -9.74 -27.55
C LEU A 48 11.06 -10.60 -26.72
N ARG A 49 10.20 -11.37 -27.40
CA ARG A 49 9.28 -12.31 -26.73
C ARG A 49 10.00 -13.39 -25.92
N SER A 50 11.26 -13.68 -26.23
CA SER A 50 12.13 -14.61 -25.49
C SER A 50 12.84 -13.97 -24.29
N SER A 51 12.80 -12.64 -24.15
CA SER A 51 13.44 -11.95 -23.03
C SER A 51 12.89 -12.41 -21.68
N ALA A 52 13.79 -12.52 -20.72
CA ALA A 52 13.49 -12.90 -19.34
C ALA A 52 12.59 -11.83 -18.69
N THR A 53 11.61 -12.27 -17.90
CA THR A 53 10.56 -11.37 -17.38
C THR A 53 11.08 -10.42 -16.30
N ASP A 54 12.01 -10.90 -15.48
CA ASP A 54 12.74 -10.11 -14.49
C ASP A 54 13.57 -8.98 -15.13
N LEU A 55 14.22 -9.26 -16.26
CA LEU A 55 14.93 -8.26 -17.05
C LEU A 55 13.96 -7.22 -17.66
N LEU A 56 12.84 -7.66 -18.22
CA LEU A 56 11.82 -6.74 -18.76
C LEU A 56 11.22 -5.85 -17.66
N ASP A 57 10.93 -6.43 -16.49
CA ASP A 57 10.40 -5.71 -15.33
C ASP A 57 11.42 -4.65 -14.83
N SER A 58 12.72 -4.98 -14.74
CA SER A 58 13.75 -4.03 -14.32
C SER A 58 13.95 -2.90 -15.31
N HIS A 59 13.98 -3.19 -16.62
CA HIS A 59 14.11 -2.15 -17.65
C HIS A 59 12.87 -1.27 -17.78
N ALA A 60 11.68 -1.79 -17.46
CA ALA A 60 10.45 -1.00 -17.40
C ALA A 60 10.28 -0.23 -16.08
N ASN A 61 11.20 -0.37 -15.12
CA ASN A 61 11.07 0.15 -13.76
C ASN A 61 9.77 -0.29 -13.05
N VAL A 62 9.34 -1.54 -13.29
CA VAL A 62 8.15 -2.13 -12.68
C VAL A 62 8.55 -3.24 -11.72
N LEU A 63 7.92 -3.28 -10.55
CA LEU A 63 8.12 -4.37 -9.60
C LEU A 63 7.46 -5.67 -10.13
N PRO A 64 8.10 -6.84 -9.97
CA PRO A 64 7.44 -8.11 -10.24
C PRO A 64 6.12 -8.23 -9.49
N VAL A 65 5.07 -8.76 -10.13
CA VAL A 65 3.69 -8.80 -9.58
C VAL A 65 3.61 -9.27 -8.13
N HIS A 66 4.38 -10.29 -7.77
CA HIS A 66 4.39 -10.82 -6.40
C HIS A 66 4.91 -9.79 -5.38
N GLN A 67 5.93 -9.01 -5.74
CA GLN A 67 6.44 -7.92 -4.91
C GLN A 67 5.46 -6.74 -4.88
N THR A 68 4.81 -6.44 -5.99
CA THR A 68 3.76 -5.40 -6.05
C THR A 68 2.61 -5.73 -5.08
N ILE A 69 2.12 -6.97 -5.10
CA ILE A 69 1.11 -7.46 -4.15
C ILE A 69 1.62 -7.35 -2.71
N ARG A 70 2.86 -7.78 -2.44
CA ARG A 70 3.46 -7.68 -1.10
C ARG A 70 3.56 -6.24 -0.62
N LYS A 71 3.98 -5.31 -1.48
CA LYS A 71 4.04 -3.86 -1.20
C LYS A 71 2.66 -3.30 -0.86
N ILE A 72 1.63 -3.66 -1.62
CA ILE A 72 0.24 -3.23 -1.36
C ILE A 72 -0.23 -3.75 0.01
N CYS A 73 -0.06 -5.04 0.27
CA CYS A 73 -0.43 -5.66 1.55
C CYS A 73 0.34 -5.06 2.73
N PHE A 74 1.63 -4.76 2.54
CA PHE A 74 2.45 -4.11 3.56
C PHE A 74 1.94 -2.71 3.88
N ARG A 75 1.68 -1.88 2.85
CA ARG A 75 1.11 -0.53 3.03
C ARG A 75 -0.25 -0.58 3.72
N ALA A 76 -1.10 -1.54 3.36
CA ALA A 76 -2.39 -1.73 4.04
C ALA A 76 -2.20 -2.12 5.51
N THR A 77 -1.25 -3.02 5.80
CA THR A 77 -0.91 -3.42 7.17
C THR A 77 -0.39 -2.25 7.99
N LEU A 78 0.51 -1.44 7.44
CA LEU A 78 1.01 -0.24 8.10
C LEU A 78 -0.12 0.75 8.39
N ARG A 79 -0.97 1.03 7.40
CA ARG A 79 -2.15 1.89 7.59
C ARG A 79 -3.01 1.40 8.73
N LEU A 80 -3.33 0.10 8.75
CA LEU A 80 -4.12 -0.55 9.81
C LEU A 80 -3.48 -0.40 11.20
N VAL A 81 -2.16 -0.51 11.25
CA VAL A 81 -1.40 -0.37 12.49
C VAL A 81 -1.30 1.08 12.96
N MET A 82 -1.25 2.04 12.05
CA MET A 82 -1.19 3.47 12.35
C MET A 82 -2.53 4.05 12.82
N LEU A 83 -3.64 3.30 12.79
CA LEU A 83 -4.92 3.85 13.26
C LEU A 83 -4.92 4.13 14.77
N PRO A 84 -5.61 5.19 15.21
CA PRO A 84 -5.73 5.53 16.62
C PRO A 84 -6.50 4.46 17.39
N HIS A 85 -6.31 4.46 18.72
CA HIS A 85 -6.98 3.54 19.62
C HIS A 85 -8.51 3.65 19.62
N THR A 86 -9.05 4.80 19.21
CA THR A 86 -10.49 5.05 19.05
C THR A 86 -11.12 4.28 17.89
N HIS A 87 -10.32 3.77 16.94
CA HIS A 87 -10.85 3.09 15.78
C HIS A 87 -11.34 1.66 16.12
N PRO A 88 -12.53 1.23 15.64
CA PRO A 88 -13.13 -0.06 16.02
C PRO A 88 -12.26 -1.29 15.65
N ILE A 89 -11.48 -1.20 14.58
CA ILE A 89 -10.60 -2.30 14.15
C ILE A 89 -9.41 -2.49 15.10
N THR A 90 -9.03 -1.50 15.89
CA THR A 90 -7.81 -1.53 16.72
C THR A 90 -7.85 -2.66 17.75
N ASN A 91 -9.02 -2.97 18.31
CA ASN A 91 -9.19 -4.09 19.23
C ASN A 91 -8.96 -5.45 18.54
N GLY A 92 -9.53 -5.63 17.36
CA GLY A 92 -9.34 -6.84 16.54
C GLY A 92 -7.89 -6.99 16.07
N LEU A 93 -7.25 -5.89 15.71
CA LEU A 93 -5.85 -5.83 15.30
C LEU A 93 -4.91 -6.24 16.44
N ASN A 94 -5.07 -5.65 17.63
CA ASN A 94 -4.27 -5.98 18.81
C ASN A 94 -4.46 -7.44 19.22
N THR A 95 -5.70 -7.96 19.13
CA THR A 95 -6.00 -9.37 19.41
C THR A 95 -5.28 -10.29 18.42
N ALA A 96 -5.32 -9.97 17.12
CA ALA A 96 -4.62 -10.74 16.09
C ALA A 96 -3.10 -10.69 16.27
N TYR A 97 -2.53 -9.51 16.57
CA TYR A 97 -1.11 -9.35 16.82
C TYR A 97 -0.66 -10.16 18.04
N ARG A 98 -1.36 -10.02 19.18
CA ARG A 98 -1.08 -10.80 20.40
C ARG A 98 -1.13 -12.30 20.15
N PHE A 99 -2.07 -12.78 19.34
CA PHE A 99 -2.14 -14.20 18.96
C PHE A 99 -0.89 -14.66 18.20
N CYS A 100 -0.39 -13.85 17.26
CA CYS A 100 0.80 -14.13 16.46
C CYS A 100 2.09 -14.03 17.31
N ALA A 101 2.21 -12.98 18.12
CA ALA A 101 3.34 -12.75 19.01
C ALA A 101 3.52 -13.88 20.03
N LYS A 102 2.42 -14.37 20.64
CA LYS A 102 2.43 -15.54 21.54
C LYS A 102 2.97 -16.83 20.91
N ARG A 103 3.02 -16.91 19.58
CA ARG A 103 3.50 -18.08 18.81
C ARG A 103 4.77 -17.78 18.02
N ASN A 104 5.49 -16.73 18.38
CA ASN A 104 6.71 -16.29 17.70
C ASN A 104 6.53 -16.16 16.18
N PHE A 105 5.32 -15.79 15.71
CA PHE A 105 4.97 -15.67 14.29
C PHE A 105 5.16 -16.95 13.44
N GLN A 106 5.31 -18.12 14.09
CA GLN A 106 5.49 -19.41 13.41
C GLN A 106 4.18 -20.19 13.27
N GLY A 107 3.22 -19.95 14.16
CA GLY A 107 1.96 -20.70 14.22
C GLY A 107 0.84 -20.15 13.32
N ARG A 108 0.17 -21.03 12.58
CA ARG A 108 -1.02 -20.68 11.78
C ARG A 108 -2.30 -21.02 12.55
N LYS A 109 -3.19 -20.04 12.74
CA LYS A 109 -4.54 -20.26 13.27
C LYS A 109 -5.36 -21.12 12.29
N ARG A 110 -6.09 -22.12 12.79
CA ARG A 110 -6.96 -23.02 11.99
C ARG A 110 -7.92 -22.23 11.08
N HIS A 111 -8.48 -21.14 11.59
CA HIS A 111 -9.30 -20.17 10.85
C HIS A 111 -8.69 -18.77 10.96
N ALA A 112 -7.57 -18.56 10.26
CA ALA A 112 -6.86 -17.30 10.24
C ALA A 112 -7.61 -16.25 9.39
N SER A 113 -8.02 -15.14 10.01
CA SER A 113 -8.49 -13.96 9.26
C SER A 113 -7.34 -13.33 8.47
N PRO A 114 -7.62 -12.47 7.48
CA PRO A 114 -6.59 -11.74 6.75
C PRO A 114 -5.63 -10.98 7.68
N LEU A 115 -6.14 -10.36 8.75
CA LEU A 115 -5.31 -9.68 9.76
C LEU A 115 -4.27 -10.60 10.40
N HIS A 116 -4.65 -11.83 10.76
CA HIS A 116 -3.70 -12.80 11.32
C HIS A 116 -2.62 -13.15 10.29
N LYS A 117 -2.96 -13.29 9.00
CA LYS A 117 -2.00 -13.63 7.95
C LYS A 117 -1.03 -12.47 7.68
N LEU A 118 -1.53 -11.24 7.60
CA LEU A 118 -0.73 -10.04 7.36
C LEU A 118 0.22 -9.75 8.53
N LEU A 119 -0.30 -9.76 9.76
CA LEU A 119 0.52 -9.53 10.96
C LEU A 119 1.52 -10.66 11.21
N ASN A 120 1.16 -11.91 10.85
CA ASN A 120 2.12 -13.02 10.94
C ASN A 120 3.30 -12.87 9.97
N GLU A 121 3.04 -12.31 8.78
CA GLU A 121 4.06 -12.16 7.75
C GLU A 121 4.93 -10.92 7.95
N PHE A 122 4.34 -9.77 8.25
CA PHE A 122 5.08 -8.52 8.34
C PHE A 122 5.61 -8.19 9.75
N GLN A 123 5.08 -8.84 10.78
CA GLN A 123 5.57 -8.74 12.17
C GLN A 123 5.62 -7.30 12.72
N VAL A 124 4.72 -6.46 12.21
CA VAL A 124 4.61 -5.04 12.53
C VAL A 124 3.95 -4.89 13.90
N ASN A 125 4.66 -4.34 14.90
CA ASN A 125 4.14 -4.15 16.25
C ASN A 125 3.22 -2.92 16.34
N PRO A 126 1.91 -3.08 16.67
CA PRO A 126 1.02 -1.94 16.77
C PRO A 126 1.30 -0.95 17.89
N GLN A 127 2.09 -1.32 18.89
CA GLN A 127 2.42 -0.45 20.01
C GLN A 127 3.64 0.43 19.76
N GLN A 128 4.51 0.04 18.81
CA GLN A 128 5.76 0.74 18.51
C GLN A 128 5.63 1.72 17.33
N ILE A 129 4.45 1.78 16.71
CA ILE A 129 4.23 2.59 15.51
C ILE A 129 3.37 3.80 15.85
N GLU A 130 3.79 4.92 15.30
CA GLU A 130 3.09 6.20 15.39
C GLU A 130 1.63 6.08 14.95
N LYS A 131 0.76 6.76 15.68
CA LYS A 131 -0.68 6.78 15.41
C LYS A 131 -1.04 8.03 14.63
N ILE A 132 -1.60 7.84 13.45
CA ILE A 132 -2.10 8.92 12.60
C ILE A 132 -3.60 9.06 12.89
N SER A 133 -3.97 10.10 13.63
CA SER A 133 -5.37 10.43 13.84
C SER A 133 -5.99 10.93 12.54
N PRO A 134 -7.13 10.39 12.08
CA PRO A 134 -7.81 10.93 10.93
C PRO A 134 -8.31 12.33 11.26
N ILE A 135 -7.77 13.34 10.58
CA ILE A 135 -8.27 14.70 10.69
C ILE A 135 -9.64 14.71 10.02
N ARG A 136 -10.70 14.84 10.84
CA ARG A 136 -12.08 14.98 10.34
C ARG A 136 -12.42 16.46 10.39
N HIS A 137 -12.48 17.08 9.22
CA HIS A 137 -13.03 18.41 9.09
C HIS A 137 -14.56 18.34 9.11
N TYR A 138 -15.19 19.31 9.77
CA TYR A 138 -16.64 19.49 9.71
C TYR A 138 -17.05 19.84 8.26
N PRO A 139 -18.26 19.48 7.77
CA PRO A 139 -18.63 19.77 6.38
C PRO A 139 -18.62 21.24 5.97
N LYS A 140 -18.74 22.18 6.93
CA LYS A 140 -18.58 23.63 6.67
C LYS A 140 -17.21 24.17 7.09
N TRP A 141 -16.23 23.30 7.29
CA TRP A 141 -14.86 23.73 7.56
C TRP A 141 -14.29 24.40 6.31
N SER A 142 -13.79 25.62 6.49
CA SER A 142 -12.96 26.33 5.52
C SER A 142 -11.50 26.22 5.95
N PRO A 143 -10.55 26.08 5.00
CA PRO A 143 -9.14 26.12 5.33
C PRO A 143 -8.76 27.49 5.91
N ASP A 144 -7.88 27.48 6.91
CA ASP A 144 -7.27 28.69 7.47
C ASP A 144 -6.17 29.27 6.54
N THR A 145 -5.94 28.62 5.40
CA THR A 145 -5.00 29.03 4.36
C THR A 145 -5.77 29.56 3.15
N LEU A 146 -5.39 30.75 2.68
CA LEU A 146 -5.85 31.27 1.40
C LEU A 146 -5.15 30.48 0.28
N ILE A 147 -5.93 29.97 -0.66
CA ILE A 147 -5.42 29.29 -1.85
C ILE A 147 -5.72 30.22 -3.03
N SER A 148 -4.68 30.85 -3.58
CA SER A 148 -4.78 31.52 -4.89
C SER A 148 -4.22 30.60 -5.97
N ILE A 149 -4.95 30.46 -7.08
CA ILE A 149 -4.46 29.77 -8.28
C ILE A 149 -4.71 30.73 -9.44
N ALA A 150 -3.65 31.40 -9.88
CA ALA A 150 -3.73 32.30 -11.02
C ALA A 150 -3.95 31.52 -12.33
N ALA A 151 -4.75 32.08 -13.23
CA ALA A 151 -5.11 31.42 -14.49
C ALA A 151 -3.96 31.41 -15.52
N LYS A 152 -2.96 32.27 -15.36
CA LYS A 152 -1.81 32.40 -16.25
C LYS A 152 -0.53 32.56 -15.45
N GLU A 153 0.56 32.03 -16.00
CA GLU A 153 1.92 32.13 -15.44
C GLU A 153 2.31 33.58 -15.11
N LYS A 154 2.08 34.51 -16.04
CA LYS A 154 2.42 35.93 -15.85
C LYS A 154 1.63 36.61 -14.73
N ASP A 155 0.44 36.12 -14.43
CA ASP A 155 -0.39 36.66 -13.36
C ASP A 155 0.02 36.03 -12.01
N ALA A 156 0.44 34.76 -12.00
CA ALA A 156 1.02 34.10 -10.81
C ALA A 156 2.29 34.81 -10.31
N ILE A 157 3.20 35.16 -11.22
CA ILE A 157 4.45 35.87 -10.87
C ILE A 157 4.15 37.24 -10.25
N LYS A 158 3.13 37.94 -10.76
CA LYS A 158 2.73 39.25 -10.21
C LYS A 158 2.07 39.13 -8.84
N GLU A 159 1.23 38.11 -8.64
CA GLU A 159 0.62 37.83 -7.33
C GLU A 159 1.70 37.48 -6.30
N GLU A 160 2.74 36.74 -6.68
CA GLU A 160 3.90 36.43 -5.83
C GLU A 160 4.70 37.68 -5.46
N GLU A 161 5.06 38.51 -6.44
CA GLU A 161 5.78 39.78 -6.20
C GLU A 161 5.03 40.73 -5.27
N GLN A 162 3.70 40.64 -5.23
CA GLN A 162 2.82 41.49 -4.41
C GLN A 162 2.43 40.87 -3.07
N ALA A 163 2.77 39.61 -2.82
CA ALA A 163 2.36 38.92 -1.60
C ALA A 163 3.26 39.31 -0.41
N ASP A 164 2.68 39.97 0.60
CA ASP A 164 3.33 40.36 1.86
C ASP A 164 3.19 39.30 2.97
N GLU A 165 2.87 38.07 2.58
CA GLU A 165 2.54 37.00 3.52
C GLU A 165 3.82 36.41 4.12
N ARG A 166 3.83 36.24 5.44
CA ARG A 166 5.01 35.75 6.17
C ARG A 166 5.44 34.32 5.78
N TRP A 167 4.50 33.47 5.37
CA TRP A 167 4.77 32.08 5.03
C TRP A 167 4.06 31.73 3.72
N GLN A 168 4.86 31.46 2.69
CA GLN A 168 4.38 31.04 1.38
C GLN A 168 4.75 29.56 1.16
N VAL A 169 3.79 28.76 0.69
CA VAL A 169 3.98 27.34 0.43
C VAL A 169 3.61 27.07 -1.02
N TYR A 170 4.59 26.64 -1.80
CA TYR A 170 4.42 26.29 -3.20
C TYR A 170 4.17 24.78 -3.34
N SER A 171 3.08 24.43 -4.00
CA SER A 171 2.80 23.05 -4.43
C SER A 171 2.97 22.96 -5.94
N ASP A 172 3.72 21.96 -6.40
CA ASP A 172 3.88 21.57 -7.81
C ASP A 172 2.67 20.76 -8.32
#